data_AF-A0A916WEI5-F1
#
_entry.id   AF-A0A916WEI5-F1
#
_cell.length_a   1.000
_cell.length_b   1.000
_cell.length_c   1.000
_cell.angle_alpha   90.00
_cell.angle_beta   90.00
_cell.angle_gamma   90.00
#
_symmetry.space_group_name_H-M   'P 1'
#
loop_
_entity.id
_entity.type
_entity.pdbx_description
1 polymer ?
#
loop_
_entity_poly.entity_id
_entity_poly.type
_entity_poly.pdbx_seq_one_letter_code
_entity_poly.pdbx_strand_id
1 'polypeptide(L)'
;MLGLKKDDFAITGENVSEYLGGDTAVIDDFLQREDIDGNSAGLGLALSALVNKLEITNNLDFGVTGAINPSGEVLEVGGIKGKLISSEESEFPYVILPSTNMEEAVEVKEEQGLNIELIPVIHIDEAIRVIKDLNNKKK
;
A
#
# COMPACT_ATOMS: atom_id res chain seq x y z
N MET A 1 -31.89 4.21 -15.60
CA MET A 1 -30.90 5.19 -15.11
C MET A 1 -29.60 4.42 -14.89
N LEU A 2 -28.65 4.50 -15.83
CA LEU A 2 -27.37 3.82 -15.73
C LEU A 2 -26.51 4.62 -14.75
N GLY A 3 -26.38 4.14 -13.51
CA GLY A 3 -25.45 4.69 -12.54
C GLY A 3 -24.04 4.28 -12.96
N LEU A 4 -23.33 5.16 -13.67
CA LEU A 4 -21.90 5.03 -13.89
C LEU A 4 -21.21 5.27 -12.55
N LYS A 5 -21.00 4.21 -11.76
CA LYS A 5 -20.04 4.27 -10.66
C LYS A 5 -18.66 4.46 -11.31
N LYS A 6 -17.88 5.42 -10.79
CA LYS A 6 -16.46 5.52 -11.15
C LYS A 6 -15.81 4.17 -10.88
N ASP A 7 -14.95 3.75 -11.80
CA ASP A 7 -14.12 2.57 -11.63
C ASP A 7 -13.22 2.73 -10.39
N ASP A 8 -13.04 1.68 -9.61
CA ASP A 8 -12.29 1.72 -8.35
C ASP A 8 -10.83 2.16 -8.57
N PHE A 9 -10.26 1.87 -9.74
CA PHE A 9 -8.94 2.33 -10.15
C PHE A 9 -8.90 3.84 -10.34
N ALA A 10 -9.94 4.42 -10.96
CA ALA A 10 -10.05 5.86 -11.16
C ALA A 10 -10.15 6.61 -9.82
N ILE A 11 -10.87 6.04 -8.84
CA ILE A 11 -10.96 6.60 -7.48
C ILE A 11 -9.61 6.55 -6.78
N THR A 12 -8.86 5.45 -6.92
CA THR A 12 -7.52 5.32 -6.36
C THR A 12 -6.57 6.37 -6.91
N GLY A 13 -6.55 6.53 -8.23
CA GLY A 13 -5.71 7.51 -8.90
C GLY A 13 -6.05 8.94 -8.48
N GLU A 14 -7.34 9.26 -8.33
CA GLU A 14 -7.80 10.58 -7.87
C GLU A 14 -7.35 10.85 -6.42
N ASN A 15 -7.56 9.90 -5.51
CA ASN A 15 -7.16 10.06 -4.10
C ASN A 15 -5.64 10.23 -3.95
N VAL A 16 -4.86 9.42 -4.67
CA VAL A 16 -3.38 9.50 -4.64
C VAL A 16 -2.92 10.82 -5.26
N SER A 17 -3.51 11.24 -6.38
CA SER A 17 -3.20 12.51 -7.02
C SER A 17 -3.49 13.69 -6.09
N GLU A 18 -4.67 13.73 -5.46
CA GLU A 18 -5.06 14.79 -4.54
C GLU A 18 -4.14 14.83 -3.32
N TYR A 19 -3.82 13.67 -2.74
CA TYR A 19 -2.83 13.57 -1.66
C TYR A 19 -1.47 14.14 -2.06
N LEU A 20 -1.01 13.87 -3.29
CA LEU A 20 0.25 14.39 -3.84
C LEU A 20 0.19 15.85 -4.29
N GLY A 21 -0.93 16.56 -4.06
CA GLY A 21 -1.11 17.96 -4.46
C GLY A 21 -1.35 18.15 -5.96
N GLY A 22 -1.84 17.14 -6.66
CA GLY A 22 -2.18 17.17 -8.09
C GLY A 22 -1.01 16.93 -9.05
N ASP A 23 0.16 16.57 -8.55
CA ASP A 23 1.33 16.25 -9.36
C ASP A 23 1.28 14.78 -9.82
N THR A 24 0.64 14.57 -10.99
CA THR A 24 0.40 13.23 -11.55
C THR A 24 1.57 12.68 -12.36
N ALA A 25 2.56 13.50 -12.71
CA ALA A 25 3.61 13.10 -13.66
C ALA A 25 4.39 11.86 -13.21
N VAL A 26 4.47 11.63 -11.89
CA VAL A 26 5.14 10.47 -11.28
C VAL A 26 4.25 9.23 -11.24
N ILE A 27 2.93 9.40 -11.18
CA ILE A 27 1.95 8.30 -11.14
C ILE A 27 1.36 7.97 -12.50
N ASP A 28 1.49 8.84 -13.52
CA ASP A 28 0.93 8.62 -14.85
C ASP A 28 1.49 7.33 -15.49
N ASP A 29 2.77 7.03 -15.29
CA ASP A 29 3.41 5.78 -15.74
C ASP A 29 2.90 4.55 -14.97
N PHE A 30 2.41 4.71 -13.75
CA PHE A 30 1.80 3.65 -12.94
C PHE A 30 0.32 3.47 -13.27
N LEU A 31 -0.41 4.56 -13.49
CA LEU A 31 -1.84 4.58 -13.84
C LEU A 31 -2.11 4.01 -15.24
N GLN A 32 -1.11 4.01 -16.12
CA GLN A 32 -1.21 3.41 -17.45
C GLN A 32 -0.98 1.89 -17.46
N ARG A 33 -0.62 1.27 -16.32
CA ARG A 33 -0.45 -0.19 -16.23
C ARG A 33 -1.79 -0.85 -15.95
N GLU A 34 -2.30 -1.60 -16.93
CA GLU A 34 -3.58 -2.33 -16.85
C GLU A 34 -3.58 -3.49 -15.84
N ASP A 35 -2.43 -3.87 -15.27
CA ASP A 35 -2.28 -5.03 -14.40
C ASP A 35 -2.48 -4.74 -12.90
N ILE A 36 -2.79 -3.50 -12.51
CA ILE A 36 -2.99 -3.13 -11.09
C ILE A 36 -4.47 -3.29 -10.72
N ASP A 37 -4.78 -4.41 -10.07
CA ASP A 37 -6.14 -4.75 -9.67
C ASP A 37 -6.63 -3.87 -8.48
N GLY A 38 -7.37 -2.81 -8.81
CA GLY A 38 -8.33 -2.12 -7.93
C GLY A 38 -7.79 -1.35 -6.70
N ASN A 39 -8.73 -0.72 -5.98
CA ASN A 39 -8.60 0.22 -4.84
C ASN A 39 -7.39 0.03 -3.90
N SER A 40 -6.96 -1.22 -3.72
CA SER A 40 -6.04 -1.64 -2.69
C SER A 40 -4.55 -1.30 -2.90
N ALA A 41 -4.21 -0.66 -4.01
CA ALA A 41 -2.86 -0.20 -4.33
C ALA A 41 -2.58 1.25 -3.89
N GLY A 42 -3.57 1.99 -3.37
CA GLY A 42 -3.44 3.43 -3.08
C GLY A 42 -2.23 3.80 -2.19
N LEU A 43 -2.02 3.05 -1.10
CA LEU A 43 -0.89 3.28 -0.21
C LEU A 43 0.45 2.99 -0.90
N GLY A 44 0.53 1.88 -1.64
CA GLY A 44 1.73 1.49 -2.39
C GLY A 44 2.08 2.49 -3.48
N LEU A 45 1.09 2.99 -4.22
CA LEU A 45 1.26 4.01 -5.25
C LEU A 45 1.76 5.33 -4.65
N ALA A 46 1.15 5.80 -3.56
CA ALA A 46 1.58 7.01 -2.89
C ALA A 46 3.02 6.91 -2.36
N LEU A 47 3.37 5.80 -1.71
CA LEU A 47 4.74 5.57 -1.23
C LEU A 47 5.75 5.48 -2.38
N SER A 48 5.40 4.78 -3.47
CA SER A 48 6.24 4.70 -4.68
C SER A 48 6.50 6.09 -5.27
N ALA A 49 5.47 6.94 -5.34
CA ALA A 49 5.61 8.31 -5.80
C ALA A 49 6.55 9.12 -4.90
N LEU A 50 6.43 9.00 -3.58
CA LEU A 50 7.31 9.68 -2.62
C LEU A 50 8.76 9.20 -2.73
N VAL A 51 9.00 7.90 -2.98
CA VAL A 51 10.34 7.36 -3.25
C VAL A 51 10.92 7.99 -4.52
N ASN A 52 10.13 8.04 -5.60
CA ASN A 52 10.56 8.60 -6.89
C ASN A 52 10.87 10.11 -6.79
N LYS A 53 10.10 10.85 -5.99
CA LYS A 53 10.37 12.27 -5.68
C LYS A 53 11.56 12.49 -4.74
N LEU A 54 12.23 11.42 -4.31
CA LEU A 54 13.35 11.44 -3.35
C LEU A 54 12.97 12.02 -1.97
N GLU A 55 11.69 12.04 -1.63
CA GLU A 55 11.20 12.49 -0.33
C GLU A 55 11.38 11.42 0.76
N ILE A 56 11.37 10.15 0.33
CA ILE A 56 11.69 9.00 1.16
C ILE A 56 12.73 8.12 0.45
N THR A 57 13.67 7.56 1.21
CA THR A 57 14.58 6.54 0.71
C THR A 57 14.02 5.17 1.08
N ASN A 58 14.09 4.19 0.18
CA ASN A 58 13.81 2.80 0.49
C ASN A 58 14.91 1.89 -0.07
N ASN A 59 15.53 1.09 0.79
CA ASN A 59 16.59 0.15 0.42
C ASN A 59 16.20 -1.31 0.75
N LEU A 60 14.91 -1.55 0.99
CA LEU A 60 14.39 -2.83 1.47
C LEU A 60 13.17 -3.26 0.69
N ASP A 61 13.10 -4.57 0.45
CA ASP A 61 11.91 -5.22 -0.07
C ASP A 61 10.93 -5.50 1.06
N PHE A 62 9.68 -5.08 0.89
CA PHE A 62 8.57 -5.31 1.82
C PHE A 62 7.24 -5.32 1.04
N GLY A 63 6.25 -6.04 1.56
CA GLY A 63 4.88 -5.99 1.06
C GLY A 63 4.15 -4.75 1.57
N VAL A 64 3.29 -4.17 0.75
CA VAL A 64 2.39 -3.08 1.17
C VAL A 64 1.01 -3.25 0.58
N THR A 65 -0.02 -3.03 1.39
CA THR A 65 -1.40 -2.96 0.92
C THR A 65 -2.18 -1.91 1.70
N GLY A 66 -3.23 -1.38 1.09
CA GLY A 66 -4.07 -0.35 1.68
C GLY A 66 -4.55 0.62 0.63
N ALA A 67 -5.81 1.05 0.74
CA ALA A 67 -6.26 2.23 0.04
C ALA A 67 -5.86 3.48 0.85
N ILE A 68 -5.85 4.65 0.23
CA ILE A 68 -5.70 5.92 0.93
C ILE A 68 -6.79 6.90 0.53
N ASN A 69 -7.14 7.81 1.43
CA ASN A 69 -7.92 9.00 1.09
C ASN A 69 -7.00 10.22 0.86
N PRO A 70 -7.53 11.32 0.32
CA PRO A 70 -6.74 12.54 0.09
C PRO A 70 -6.07 13.11 1.34
N SER A 71 -6.63 12.85 2.52
CA SER A 71 -6.07 13.29 3.81
C SER A 71 -4.87 12.46 4.26
N GLY A 72 -4.59 11.31 3.62
CA GLY A 72 -3.51 10.39 3.97
C GLY A 72 -3.88 9.27 4.94
N GLU A 73 -5.16 9.13 5.29
CA GLU A 73 -5.65 8.01 6.11
C GLU A 73 -5.59 6.71 5.29
N VAL A 74 -5.12 5.65 5.93
CA VAL A 74 -5.01 4.31 5.34
C VAL A 74 -6.29 3.55 5.60
N LEU A 75 -6.90 3.08 4.51
CA LEU A 75 -8.20 2.44 4.51
C LEU A 75 -8.07 0.93 4.27
N GLU A 76 -9.05 0.19 4.81
CA GLU A 76 -9.13 -1.25 4.68
C GLU A 76 -9.22 -1.71 3.22
N VAL A 77 -8.77 -2.93 2.99
CA VAL A 77 -8.81 -3.58 1.68
C VAL A 77 -9.26 -5.02 1.80
N GLY A 78 -9.91 -5.52 0.75
CA GLY A 78 -10.23 -6.95 0.64
C GLY A 78 -9.04 -7.80 0.21
N GLY A 79 -9.19 -9.12 0.31
CA GLY A 79 -8.25 -10.09 -0.24
C GLY A 79 -6.93 -10.20 0.52
N ILE A 80 -6.94 -9.97 1.84
CA ILE A 80 -5.72 -10.04 2.67
C ILE A 80 -5.02 -11.39 2.54
N LYS A 81 -5.78 -12.50 2.52
CA LYS A 81 -5.22 -13.84 2.34
C LYS A 81 -4.30 -13.96 1.13
N GLY A 82 -4.77 -13.58 -0.05
CA GLY A 82 -3.97 -13.65 -1.27
C GLY A 82 -2.74 -12.73 -1.24
N LYS A 83 -2.88 -11.55 -0.63
CA LYS A 83 -1.80 -10.55 -0.54
C LYS A 83 -0.68 -10.97 0.42
N LEU A 84 -1.03 -11.57 1.55
CA LEU A 84 -0.03 -12.09 2.49
C LEU A 84 0.70 -13.30 1.90
N ILE A 85 -0.01 -14.20 1.22
CA ILE A 85 0.61 -15.33 0.51
C ILE A 85 1.58 -14.81 -0.58
N SER A 86 1.16 -13.84 -1.39
CA SER A 86 2.03 -13.25 -2.42
C SER A 86 3.26 -12.54 -1.83
N SER A 87 3.12 -11.93 -0.66
CA SER A 87 4.25 -11.32 0.06
C SER A 87 5.24 -12.37 0.57
N GLU A 88 4.76 -13.49 1.10
CA GLU A 88 5.59 -14.64 1.52
C GLU A 88 6.30 -15.25 0.30
N GLU A 89 5.60 -15.46 -0.81
CA GLU A 89 6.18 -15.98 -2.07
C GLU A 89 7.27 -15.06 -2.65
N SER A 90 7.16 -13.76 -2.38
CA SER A 90 8.17 -12.75 -2.75
C SER A 90 9.30 -12.63 -1.72
N GLU A 91 9.31 -13.48 -0.70
CA GLU A 91 10.27 -13.49 0.42
C GLU A 91 10.35 -12.14 1.16
N PHE A 92 9.24 -11.39 1.18
CA PHE A 92 9.19 -10.11 1.87
C PHE A 92 9.14 -10.31 3.39
N PRO A 93 10.14 -9.82 4.15
CA PRO A 93 10.19 -10.02 5.60
C PRO A 93 9.12 -9.23 6.37
N TYR A 94 8.58 -8.16 5.75
CA TYR A 94 7.62 -7.25 6.37
C TYR A 94 6.44 -7.01 5.43
N VAL A 95 5.25 -6.84 6.00
CA VAL A 95 4.06 -6.35 5.29
C VAL A 95 3.47 -5.15 6.04
N ILE A 96 3.40 -4.00 5.38
CA ILE A 96 2.69 -2.81 5.86
C ILE A 96 1.24 -2.89 5.40
N LEU A 97 0.29 -2.80 6.33
CA LEU A 97 -1.14 -2.96 6.04
C LEU A 97 -2.03 -2.02 6.89
N PRO A 98 -3.30 -1.81 6.52
CA PRO A 98 -4.23 -1.02 7.32
C PRO A 98 -4.43 -1.66 8.69
N SER A 99 -4.45 -0.86 9.75
CA SER A 99 -4.70 -1.34 11.11
C SER A 99 -6.03 -2.06 11.26
N THR A 100 -7.03 -1.68 10.46
CA THR A 100 -8.35 -2.31 10.39
C THR A 100 -8.32 -3.73 9.82
N ASN A 101 -7.33 -4.08 8.99
CA ASN A 101 -7.13 -5.45 8.48
C ASN A 101 -6.27 -6.31 9.40
N MET A 102 -5.76 -5.80 10.53
CA MET A 102 -4.79 -6.52 11.36
C MET A 102 -5.35 -7.83 11.94
N GLU A 103 -6.62 -7.85 12.34
CA GLU A 103 -7.26 -9.05 12.90
C GLU A 103 -7.29 -10.19 11.85
N GLU A 104 -7.84 -9.92 10.66
CA GLU A 104 -7.84 -10.85 9.52
C GLU A 104 -6.42 -11.29 9.14
N ALA A 105 -5.46 -10.35 9.13
CA ALA A 105 -4.08 -10.64 8.75
C ALA A 105 -3.38 -11.59 9.73
N VAL A 106 -3.63 -11.44 11.03
CA VAL A 106 -3.08 -12.34 12.07
C VAL A 106 -3.68 -13.74 11.91
N GLU A 107 -5.00 -13.84 11.74
CA GLU A 107 -5.67 -15.12 11.51
C GLU A 107 -5.11 -15.84 10.28
N VAL A 108 -4.97 -15.13 9.16
CA VAL A 108 -4.39 -15.67 7.93
C VAL A 108 -2.94 -16.12 8.16
N LYS A 109 -2.13 -15.30 8.83
CA LYS A 109 -0.73 -15.62 9.11
C LYS A 109 -0.63 -16.92 9.91
N GLU A 110 -1.47 -17.11 10.91
CA GLU A 110 -1.52 -18.33 11.72
C GLU A 110 -2.04 -19.53 10.92
N GLU A 111 -3.13 -19.35 10.15
CA GLU A 111 -3.73 -20.41 9.33
C GLU A 111 -2.77 -20.94 8.25
N GLN A 112 -2.03 -20.04 7.60
CA GLN A 112 -1.13 -20.36 6.48
C GLN A 112 0.32 -20.60 6.93
N GLY A 113 0.66 -20.34 8.19
CA GLY A 113 2.01 -20.51 8.73
C GLY A 113 3.04 -19.55 8.10
N LEU A 114 2.64 -18.30 7.83
CA LEU A 114 3.48 -17.33 7.13
C LEU A 114 4.59 -16.79 8.05
N ASN A 115 5.77 -16.59 7.48
CA ASN A 115 6.95 -16.05 8.15
C ASN A 115 7.18 -14.56 7.81
N ILE A 116 6.11 -13.78 7.86
CA ILE A 116 6.11 -12.33 7.64
C ILE A 116 5.86 -11.55 8.93
N GLU A 117 6.51 -10.41 9.11
CA GLU A 117 6.19 -9.45 10.17
C GLU A 117 5.10 -8.47 9.68
N LEU A 118 3.96 -8.45 10.37
CA LEU A 118 2.83 -7.59 10.04
C LEU A 118 2.95 -6.24 10.75
N ILE A 119 2.89 -5.15 9.99
CA ILE A 119 3.04 -3.78 10.49
C ILE A 119 1.76 -2.98 10.19
N PRO A 120 0.86 -2.81 11.18
CA PRO A 120 -0.36 -2.05 10.98
C PRO A 120 -0.09 -0.55 10.98
N VAL A 121 -0.77 0.19 10.09
CA VAL A 121 -0.71 1.66 10.01
C VAL A 121 -2.11 2.25 9.89
N ILE A 122 -2.31 3.46 10.42
CA ILE A 122 -3.55 4.24 10.31
C ILE A 122 -3.39 5.38 9.30
N HIS A 123 -2.16 5.89 9.14
CA HIS A 123 -1.85 7.03 8.29
C HIS A 123 -0.58 6.79 7.48
N ILE A 124 -0.48 7.36 6.29
CA ILE A 124 0.70 7.22 5.42
C ILE A 124 1.99 7.72 6.08
N ASP A 125 1.90 8.73 6.96
CA ASP A 125 3.05 9.19 7.75
C ASP A 125 3.65 8.09 8.63
N GLU A 126 2.83 7.18 9.15
CA GLU A 126 3.29 6.04 9.93
C GLU A 126 4.03 5.05 9.03
N ALA A 127 3.50 4.79 7.82
CA ALA A 127 4.18 3.95 6.83
C ALA A 127 5.54 4.55 6.43
N ILE A 128 5.62 5.87 6.25
CA ILE A 128 6.89 6.57 5.96
C ILE A 128 7.89 6.40 7.11
N ARG A 129 7.44 6.54 8.36
CA ARG A 129 8.30 6.32 9.54
C ARG A 129 8.80 4.89 9.62
N VAL A 130 7.91 3.91 9.40
CA VAL A 130 8.25 2.48 9.33
C VAL A 130 9.35 2.23 8.30
N ILE A 131 9.20 2.74 7.08
CA ILE A 131 10.21 2.57 6.02
C ILE A 131 11.57 3.16 6.45
N LYS A 132 11.58 4.35 7.05
CA LYS A 132 12.80 4.98 7.57
C LYS A 132 13.46 4.14 8.65
N ASP A 133 12.68 3.61 9.59
CA ASP A 133 13.19 2.79 10.69
C ASP A 133 13.73 1.44 10.20
N LEU A 134 13.02 0.80 9.26
CA LEU A 134 13.48 -0.44 8.63
C LEU A 134 14.82 -0.24 7.91
N ASN A 135 14.99 0.84 7.16
CA ASN A 135 16.27 1.15 6.51
C ASN A 135 17.43 1.31 7.49
N ASN A 136 17.17 1.83 8.69
CA ASN A 136 18.21 2.01 9.71
C ASN A 136 18.59 0.68 10.39
N LYS A 137 17.68 -0.29 10.48
CA LYS A 137 17.96 -1.61 11.06
C LYS A 137 18.89 -2.48 10.20
N LYS A 138 19.00 -2.21 8.89
CA LYS A 138 19.91 -2.93 7.97
C LYS A 138 21.27 -2.26 7.76
N LYS A 139 21.58 -1.14 8.44
CA LYS A 139 22.93 -0.55 8.48
C LYS A 139 23.75 -1.12 9.62
#